data_AF-A0ABD0RFM7-F1
#
_entry.id   AF-A0ABD0RFM7-F1
#
_cell.length_a   1.000
_cell.length_b   1.000
_cell.length_c   1.000
_cell.angle_alpha   90.00
_cell.angle_beta   90.00
_cell.angle_gamma   90.00
#
_symmetry.space_group_name_H-M   'P 1'
#
loop_
_entity.id
_entity.type
_entity.pdbx_description
1 polymer ?
#
loop_
_entity_poly.entity_id
_entity_poly.type
_entity_poly.pdbx_seq_one_letter_code
_entity_poly.pdbx_strand_id
1 'polypeptide(L)' 'RPKAKVSIKPDQHVFRGETVTLRCDIDGEGVTSWQYSWYKDGSVSAFSDKQEHTFWPVTESDA' A
#
# COMPACT_ATOMS: atom_id res chain seq x y z
N ARG A 1 -18.47 0.73 10.39
CA ARG A 1 -17.59 1.58 9.55
C ARG A 1 -16.68 0.64 8.78
N PRO A 2 -16.45 0.85 7.47
CA PRO A 2 -15.57 0.00 6.69
C PRO A 2 -14.19 -0.08 7.35
N LYS A 3 -13.57 -1.26 7.37
CA LYS A 3 -12.26 -1.47 7.97
C LYS A 3 -11.23 -1.72 6.87
N ALA A 4 -10.24 -0.84 6.79
CA ALA A 4 -9.11 -1.01 5.89
C ALA A 4 -8.07 -1.96 6.52
N LYS A 5 -7.52 -2.86 5.70
CA LYS A 5 -6.43 -3.78 6.04
C LYS A 5 -5.35 -3.68 4.97
N VAL A 6 -4.12 -3.42 5.37
CA VAL A 6 -2.98 -3.36 4.44
C VAL A 6 -2.24 -4.71 4.46
N SER A 7 -1.92 -5.22 3.28
CA SER A 7 -1.02 -6.35 3.05
C SER A 7 0.14 -5.94 2.16
N ILE A 8 1.26 -6.67 2.24
CA ILE A 8 2.52 -6.35 1.57
C ILE A 8 2.97 -7.57 0.77
N LYS A 9 3.58 -7.36 -0.40
CA LYS A 9 4.19 -8.41 -1.20
C LYS A 9 5.54 -7.95 -1.79
N PRO A 10 6.65 -8.69 -1.58
CA PRO A 10 6.78 -9.82 -0.65
C PRO A 10 6.65 -9.37 0.82
N ASP A 11 6.13 -10.23 1.69
CA ASP A 11 5.82 -9.93 3.12
C ASP A 11 6.93 -10.34 4.10
N GLN A 12 8.01 -10.98 3.61
CA GLN A 12 9.05 -11.56 4.46
C GLN A 12 10.35 -10.77 4.43
N HIS A 13 11.13 -10.92 3.36
CA HIS A 13 12.44 -10.31 3.22
C HIS A 13 12.43 -9.50 1.95
N VAL A 14 12.58 -8.19 2.12
CA VAL A 14 12.69 -7.23 1.05
C VAL A 14 14.13 -6.74 1.01
N PHE A 15 14.77 -6.89 -0.14
CA PHE A 15 16.13 -6.43 -0.39
C PHE A 15 16.13 -5.14 -1.20
N ARG A 16 17.22 -4.37 -1.11
CA ARG A 16 17.37 -3.15 -1.90
C ARG A 16 17.30 -3.45 -3.39
N GLY A 17 16.66 -2.56 -4.13
CA GLY A 17 16.45 -2.73 -5.57
C GLY A 17 15.29 -3.66 -5.93
N GLU A 18 14.65 -4.32 -4.96
CA GLU A 18 13.42 -5.06 -5.21
C GLU A 18 12.21 -4.14 -5.38
N THR A 19 11.12 -4.74 -5.84
CA THR A 19 9.82 -4.10 -6.00
C THR A 19 8.88 -4.62 -4.92
N VAL A 20 8.22 -3.71 -4.21
CA VAL A 20 7.21 -4.05 -3.21
C VAL A 20 5.86 -3.51 -3.65
N THR A 21 4.83 -4.32 -3.47
CA THR A 21 3.44 -3.94 -3.65
C THR A 21 2.71 -3.96 -2.32
N LEU A 22 2.15 -2.83 -1.94
CA LEU A 22 1.18 -2.70 -0.86
C LEU A 22 -0.23 -2.85 -1.43
N ARG A 23 -1.12 -3.50 -0.69
CA ARG A 23 -2.53 -3.66 -1.05
C ARG A 23 -3.42 -3.34 0.13
N CYS A 24 -4.44 -2.51 -0.08
CA CYS A 24 -5.39 -2.08 0.94
C CYS A 24 -6.77 -2.70 0.65
N ASP A 25 -7.16 -3.71 1.42
CA ASP A 25 -8.49 -4.32 1.31
C ASP A 25 -9.44 -3.64 2.32
N ILE A 26 -10.61 -3.22 1.86
CA ILE A 26 -11.63 -2.56 2.68
C ILE A 26 -12.81 -3.50 2.85
N ASP A 27 -13.06 -3.95 4.07
CA ASP A 27 -14.23 -4.78 4.39
C ASP A 27 -15.48 -3.89 4.38
N GLY A 28 -16.32 -4.01 3.34
CA GLY A 28 -17.58 -3.31 3.22
C GLY A 28 -18.45 -3.86 2.09
N GLU A 29 -19.70 -4.21 2.41
CA GLU A 29 -20.68 -4.61 1.39
C GLU A 29 -21.14 -3.37 0.60
N GLY A 30 -21.08 -3.44 -0.73
CA GLY A 30 -21.80 -2.52 -1.62
C GLY A 30 -21.10 -1.23 -2.07
N VAL A 31 -19.88 -0.94 -1.62
CA VAL A 31 -19.08 0.20 -2.14
C VAL A 31 -17.77 -0.32 -2.73
N THR A 32 -17.60 -0.15 -4.04
CA THR A 32 -16.44 -0.66 -4.80
C THR A 32 -15.51 0.44 -5.32
N SER A 33 -15.98 1.69 -5.37
CA SER A 33 -15.19 2.85 -5.83
C SER A 33 -14.59 3.60 -4.64
N TRP A 34 -13.42 3.15 -4.18
CA TRP A 34 -12.67 3.80 -3.10
C TRP A 34 -11.52 4.64 -3.63
N GLN A 35 -11.24 5.75 -2.96
CA GLN A 35 -9.97 6.46 -3.10
C GLN A 35 -9.01 6.01 -2.00
N TYR A 36 -7.80 5.65 -2.41
CA TYR A 36 -6.74 5.16 -1.55
C TYR A 36 -5.68 6.24 -1.38
N SER A 37 -5.31 6.49 -0.12
CA SER A 37 -4.20 7.37 0.25
C SER A 37 -3.14 6.53 0.95
N TRP A 38 -1.93 6.56 0.41
CA TRP A 38 -0.78 5.84 0.95
C TRP A 38 0.09 6.82 1.72
N TYR A 39 0.55 6.40 2.89
CA TYR A 39 1.35 7.23 3.79
C TYR A 39 2.69 6.56 4.07
N LYS A 40 3.73 7.39 4.10
CA LYS A 40 5.08 7.03 4.54
C LYS A 40 5.52 8.07 5.55
N ASP A 41 5.95 7.64 6.74
CA ASP A 41 6.44 8.50 7.82
C ASP A 41 5.48 9.64 8.21
N GLY A 42 4.17 9.37 8.19
CA GLY A 42 3.13 10.35 8.50
C GLY A 42 2.84 11.37 7.39
N SER A 43 3.54 11.29 6.25
CA SER A 43 3.31 12.09 5.06
C SER A 43 2.61 11.29 3.97
N VAL A 44 1.83 11.96 3.11
CA VAL A 44 1.21 11.28 1.97
C VAL A 44 2.29 10.97 0.93
N SER A 45 2.42 9.69 0.57
CA SER A 45 3.31 9.24 -0.51
C SER A 45 2.60 9.19 -1.86
N ALA A 46 1.33 8.75 -1.89
CA ALA A 46 0.57 8.62 -3.13
C ALA A 46 -0.95 8.63 -2.90
N PHE A 47 -1.68 9.07 -3.92
CA PHE A 47 -3.12 8.90 -4.05
C PHE A 47 -3.42 7.98 -5.24
N SER A 48 -4.44 7.14 -5.13
CA SER A 48 -4.81 6.20 -6.18
C SER A 48 -6.27 5.80 -6.09
N ASP A 49 -6.92 5.59 -7.23
CA ASP A 49 -8.23 4.91 -7.29
C ASP A 49 -8.08 3.38 -7.28
N LYS A 50 -6.83 2.88 -7.28
CA LYS A 50 -6.50 1.47 -7.16
C LYS A 50 -6.11 1.15 -5.72
N GLN A 51 -6.55 -0.01 -5.27
CA GLN A 51 -6.24 -0.57 -3.95
C GLN A 51 -4.78 -1.02 -3.80
N GLU A 52 -3.97 -0.97 -4.85
CA GLU A 52 -2.57 -1.39 -4.86
C GLU A 52 -1.65 -0.19 -5.10
N HIS A 53 -0.54 -0.16 -4.37
CA HIS A 53 0.56 0.78 -4.55
C HIS A 53 1.87 0.03 -4.64
N THR A 54 2.57 0.21 -5.74
CA THR A 54 3.85 -0.45 -5.99
C THR A 54 4.93 0.61 -6.02
N PHE A 55 6.03 0.35 -5.32
CA PHE A 55 7.21 1.20 -5.34
C PHE A 55 8.46 0.38 -5.65
N TRP A 56 9.40 1.07 -6.30
CA TRP A 56 10.69 0.56 -6.71
C TRP A 56 11.62 1.76 -7.01
N PRO A 57 12.93 1.66 -6.76
CA PRO A 57 13.60 0.59 -6.04
C PRO A 57 13.37 0.71 -4.52
N VAL A 58 13.33 -0.42 -3.82
CA VAL A 58 13.42 -0.42 -2.35
C VAL A 58 14.78 0.12 -1.91
N THR A 59 14.77 1.03 -0.94
CA THR A 59 15.94 1.69 -0.34
C THR A 59 15.94 1.55 1.19
N GLU A 60 17.02 1.97 1.85
CA GLU A 60 17.07 2.03 3.32
C GLU A 60 15.97 2.90 3.93
N SER A 61 15.47 3.90 3.19
CA SER A 61 14.41 4.77 3.68
C SER A 61 13.04 4.10 3.74
N ASP A 62 12.88 2.90 3.18
CA ASP A 62 11.62 2.16 3.13
C ASP A 62 11.50 1.11 4.26
N ALA A 63 12.51 1.05 5.14
CA ALA A 63 12.56 0.16 6.30
C ALA A 63 11.84 0.73 7.53
#